data_AF-A0A2W1U2V9-F1
#
_entry.id   AF-A0A2W1U2V9-F1
#
_cell.length_a   1.000
_cell.length_b   1.000
_cell.length_c   1.000
_cell.angle_alpha   90.00
_cell.angle_beta   90.00
_cell.angle_gamma   90.00
#
_symmetry.space_group_name_H-M   'P 1'
#
loop_
_entity.id
_entity.type
_entity.pdbx_description
1 polymer ?
#
loop_
_entity_poly.entity_id
_entity_poly.type
_entity_poly.pdbx_seq_one_letter_code
_entity_poly.pdbx_strand_id
1 'polypeptide(L)'
;MVTAAVGIVVSRRRRGAPGPARKVLAEPRSGWHAVTVNRGQDAVLPGGRIPAPLTAFGQDVEVEARPAPGDRGTELRARFRGGGPDPQGRLRAALREAKQLIEVGEVLRVDPVPHGRRKATPTGALVDVATKRSNEEGVL
;
A
#
# COMPACT_ATOMS: atom_id res chain seq x y z
N MET A 1 -20.40 17.14 21.87
CA MET A 1 -19.15 17.40 21.13
C MET A 1 -18.08 16.47 21.70
N VAL A 2 -17.66 15.45 20.96
CA VAL A 2 -16.60 14.53 21.42
C VAL A 2 -15.42 14.69 20.47
N THR A 3 -14.35 15.29 20.96
CA THR A 3 -13.07 15.49 20.26
C THR A 3 -12.28 14.18 20.32
N ALA A 4 -12.05 13.52 19.18
CA ALA A 4 -11.24 12.31 19.11
C ALA A 4 -9.76 12.68 18.99
N ALA A 5 -8.96 12.34 20.01
CA ALA A 5 -7.52 12.50 20.00
C ALA A 5 -6.87 11.39 19.17
N VAL A 6 -6.12 11.78 18.13
CA VAL A 6 -5.25 10.86 17.38
C VAL A 6 -3.88 10.82 18.07
N GLY A 7 -3.55 9.69 18.68
CA GLY A 7 -2.27 9.48 19.36
C GLY A 7 -1.13 9.25 18.36
N ILE A 8 -0.11 10.11 18.41
CA ILE A 8 1.14 9.97 17.65
C ILE A 8 2.16 9.27 18.55
N VAL A 9 2.70 8.12 18.12
CA VAL A 9 3.81 7.46 18.80
C VAL A 9 5.09 7.69 18.03
N VAL A 10 5.91 8.65 18.49
CA VAL A 10 7.28 8.87 17.99
C VAL A 10 8.22 8.02 18.83
N SER A 11 8.64 6.86 18.31
CA SER A 11 9.71 6.07 18.94
C SER A 11 11.05 6.37 18.27
N ARG A 12 11.95 7.03 18.99
CA ARG A 12 13.37 7.19 18.59
C ARG A 12 14.14 5.98 19.12
N ARG A 13 14.65 5.12 18.23
CA ARG A 13 15.62 4.08 18.61
C ARG A 13 16.92 4.25 17.82
N ARG A 14 18.05 4.29 18.54
CA ARG A 14 19.40 4.40 17.95
C ARG A 14 19.95 3.02 17.53
N ARG A 15 20.86 3.11 16.56
CA ARG A 15 21.57 2.13 15.68
C ARG A 15 22.03 0.77 16.24
N GLY A 16 22.01 -0.22 15.34
CA GLY A 16 22.88 -1.42 15.32
C GLY A 16 22.67 -2.20 14.00
N ALA A 17 23.73 -2.44 13.23
CA ALA A 17 23.68 -3.12 11.92
C ALA A 17 23.86 -4.64 12.04
N PRO A 18 23.17 -5.44 11.20
CA PRO A 18 23.75 -6.71 10.71
C PRO A 18 23.64 -6.87 9.19
N GLY A 19 24.60 -7.62 8.62
CA GLY A 19 24.84 -7.83 7.18
C GLY A 19 23.80 -8.67 6.41
N PRO A 20 24.08 -9.02 5.14
CA PRO A 20 23.06 -9.37 4.16
C PRO A 20 22.63 -10.84 4.29
N ALA A 21 21.70 -11.10 5.20
CA ALA A 21 20.83 -12.27 5.09
C ALA A 21 19.70 -11.91 4.13
N ARG A 22 19.60 -12.63 3.01
CA ARG A 22 18.45 -12.59 2.09
C ARG A 22 17.23 -13.11 2.85
N LYS A 23 16.58 -12.24 3.62
CA LYS A 23 15.28 -12.50 4.21
C LYS A 23 14.29 -12.58 3.06
N VAL A 24 13.84 -13.80 2.76
CA VAL A 24 12.43 -13.99 2.42
C VAL A 24 11.68 -13.18 3.48
N LEU A 25 11.06 -12.06 3.11
CA LEU A 25 10.35 -11.22 4.07
C LEU A 25 9.22 -12.07 4.62
N ALA A 26 9.48 -12.73 5.75
CA ALA A 26 8.44 -13.23 6.62
C ALA A 26 7.51 -12.04 6.84
N GLU A 27 6.24 -12.17 6.45
CA GLU A 27 5.24 -11.16 6.73
C GLU A 27 5.38 -10.80 8.21
N PRO A 28 5.61 -9.51 8.54
CA PRO A 28 5.70 -9.14 9.93
C PRO A 28 4.38 -9.54 10.58
N ARG A 29 4.45 -10.31 11.67
CA ARG A 29 3.33 -10.84 12.50
C ARG A 29 2.35 -9.76 13.02
N SER A 30 2.49 -8.53 12.56
CA SER A 30 1.81 -7.32 12.98
C SER A 30 0.78 -6.80 11.97
N GLY A 31 0.62 -7.46 10.81
CA GLY A 31 -0.39 -7.13 9.80
C GLY A 31 -0.07 -5.89 8.96
N TRP A 32 1.13 -5.32 9.09
CA TRP A 32 1.55 -4.14 8.34
C TRP A 32 2.03 -4.49 6.93
N HIS A 33 1.44 -3.85 5.93
CA HIS A 33 1.97 -3.73 4.59
C HIS A 33 2.75 -2.42 4.45
N ALA A 34 3.82 -2.41 3.64
CA ALA A 34 4.71 -1.27 3.51
C ALA A 34 5.18 -1.08 2.07
N VAL A 35 5.27 0.17 1.61
CA VAL A 35 5.94 0.56 0.36
C VAL A 35 6.94 1.66 0.65
N THR A 36 8.13 1.57 0.05
CA THR A 36 9.10 2.67 0.08
C THR A 36 8.76 3.70 -0.98
N VAL A 37 8.61 4.95 -0.59
CA VAL A 37 8.34 6.11 -1.45
C VAL A 37 9.57 7.00 -1.45
N ASN A 38 10.10 7.32 -2.63
CA ASN A 38 11.29 8.14 -2.87
C ASN A 38 11.01 9.64 -2.70
N ARG A 39 10.36 9.98 -1.57
CA ARG A 39 10.01 11.34 -1.16
C ARG A 39 10.15 11.45 0.37
N GLY A 40 10.29 12.67 0.87
CA GLY A 40 10.33 12.96 2.31
C GLY A 40 8.98 12.73 3.00
N GLN A 41 8.99 12.58 4.32
CA GLN A 41 7.80 12.21 5.11
C GLN A 41 6.62 13.17 4.93
N ASP A 42 6.90 14.48 4.87
CA ASP A 42 5.85 15.50 4.67
C ASP A 42 5.20 15.44 3.28
N ALA A 43 5.91 14.95 2.27
CA ALA A 43 5.33 14.71 0.95
C ALA A 43 4.49 13.42 0.91
N VAL A 44 4.87 12.42 1.71
CA VAL A 44 4.20 11.12 1.76
C VAL A 44 2.93 11.14 2.61
N LEU A 45 2.95 11.86 3.73
CA LEU A 45 1.84 11.98 4.67
C LEU A 45 1.68 13.44 5.13
N PRO A 46 1.26 14.35 4.23
CA PRO A 46 1.26 15.79 4.48
C PRO A 46 0.34 16.18 5.63
N GLY A 47 0.92 16.64 6.73
CA GLY A 47 0.17 17.00 7.94
C GLY A 47 -0.67 15.85 8.50
N GLY A 48 -0.25 14.60 8.29
CA GLY A 48 -1.00 13.42 8.73
C GLY A 48 -2.19 13.05 7.85
N ARG A 49 -2.43 13.74 6.73
CA ARG A 49 -3.54 13.41 5.83
C ARG A 49 -3.30 12.11 5.08
N ILE A 50 -4.26 11.20 5.16
CA ILE A 50 -4.23 9.91 4.47
C ILE A 50 -4.21 10.13 2.94
N PRO A 51 -3.28 9.50 2.20
CA PRO A 51 -3.22 9.58 0.74
C PRO A 51 -4.50 9.06 0.07
N ALA A 52 -4.91 9.68 -1.04
CA ALA A 52 -6.21 9.42 -1.67
C ALA A 52 -6.53 7.93 -1.95
N PRO A 53 -5.61 7.08 -2.45
CA PRO A 53 -5.92 5.65 -2.63
C PRO A 53 -6.24 4.92 -1.32
N LEU A 54 -5.74 5.40 -0.18
CA LEU A 54 -5.99 4.83 1.14
C LEU A 54 -7.24 5.42 1.82
N THR A 55 -7.79 6.55 1.35
CA THR A 55 -8.97 7.16 2.00
C THR A 55 -10.22 6.29 1.89
N ALA A 56 -10.29 5.41 0.88
CA ALA A 56 -11.41 4.47 0.69
C ALA A 56 -11.58 3.47 1.85
N PHE A 57 -10.54 3.25 2.65
CA PHE A 57 -10.58 2.39 3.84
C PHE A 57 -10.95 3.17 5.11
N GLY A 58 -11.04 4.49 5.05
CA GLY A 58 -11.49 5.34 6.14
C GLY A 58 -10.77 5.07 7.46
N GLN A 59 -11.58 4.83 8.50
CA GLN A 59 -11.07 4.54 9.84
C GLN A 59 -10.75 3.06 10.07
N ASP A 60 -10.97 2.19 9.09
CA ASP A 60 -10.72 0.75 9.25
C ASP A 60 -9.24 0.40 9.18
N VAL A 61 -8.41 1.35 8.73
CA VAL A 61 -6.96 1.18 8.60
C VAL A 61 -6.19 2.15 9.49
N GLU A 62 -5.04 1.68 9.96
CA GLU A 62 -4.00 2.52 10.52
C GLU A 62 -2.96 2.79 9.43
N VAL A 63 -2.55 4.05 9.30
CA VAL A 63 -1.55 4.48 8.32
C VAL A 63 -0.42 5.20 9.04
N GLU A 64 0.82 4.87 8.73
CA GLU A 64 2.00 5.54 9.28
C GLU A 64 3.06 5.79 8.19
N ALA A 65 3.88 6.83 8.41
CA ALA A 65 5.03 7.16 7.58
C ALA A 65 6.31 7.12 8.44
N ARG A 66 7.33 6.38 8.00
CA ARG A 66 8.62 6.26 8.71
C ARG A 66 9.78 6.44 7.74
N PRO A 67 10.98 6.89 8.19
CA PRO A 67 12.15 6.90 7.31
C PRO A 67 12.43 5.50 6.76
N ALA A 68 12.64 5.39 5.45
CA ALA A 68 12.97 4.12 4.83
C ALA A 68 14.43 3.71 5.12
N PRO A 69 14.71 2.40 5.23
CA PRO A 69 16.07 1.91 5.39
C PRO A 69 16.98 2.34 4.22
N GLY A 70 18.23 2.67 4.55
CA GLY A 70 19.25 3.00 3.56
C GLY A 70 19.01 4.33 2.84
N ASP A 71 18.35 5.29 3.50
CA ASP A 71 18.10 6.64 2.97
C ASP A 71 17.31 6.64 1.64
N ARG A 72 16.43 5.65 1.46
CA ARG A 72 15.62 5.48 0.24
C ARG A 72 14.30 6.28 0.25
N GLY A 73 14.21 7.29 1.11
CA GLY A 73 12.99 8.08 1.32
C GLY A 73 12.19 7.63 2.53
N THR A 74 10.90 7.34 2.34
CA THR A 74 9.92 7.10 3.41
C THR A 74 9.18 5.78 3.18
N GLU A 75 9.07 4.94 4.20
CA GLU A 75 8.11 3.84 4.23
C GLU A 75 6.71 4.36 4.57
N LEU A 76 5.79 4.26 3.61
CA LEU A 76 4.35 4.40 3.84
C LEU A 76 3.81 3.02 4.19
N ARG A 77 3.18 2.89 5.36
CA ARG A 77 2.74 1.62 5.91
C ARG A 77 1.27 1.69 6.26
N ALA A 78 0.55 0.60 6.02
CA ALA A 78 -0.85 0.48 6.39
C ALA A 78 -1.20 -0.92 6.90
N ARG A 79 -2.18 -1.00 7.79
CA ARG A 79 -2.80 -2.25 8.25
C ARG A 79 -4.26 -2.05 8.58
N PHE A 80 -5.07 -3.11 8.54
CA PHE A 80 -6.40 -3.08 9.15
C PHE A 80 -6.31 -2.97 10.67
N ARG A 81 -7.18 -2.16 11.27
CA ARG A 81 -7.39 -2.14 12.72
C ARG A 81 -7.83 -3.53 13.17
N GLY A 82 -7.29 -3.99 14.30
CA GLY A 82 -7.47 -5.37 14.76
C GLY A 82 -6.55 -6.39 14.10
N GLY A 83 -5.66 -5.97 13.17
CA GLY A 83 -4.61 -6.84 12.61
C GLY A 83 -5.12 -7.95 11.69
N GLY A 84 -6.32 -7.77 11.12
CA GLY A 84 -6.90 -8.71 10.16
C GLY A 84 -6.06 -8.81 8.86
N PRO A 85 -6.11 -9.97 8.18
CA PRO A 85 -5.43 -10.15 6.91
C PRO A 85 -6.01 -9.23 5.82
N ASP A 86 -5.26 -9.04 4.74
CA ASP A 86 -5.74 -8.45 3.47
C ASP A 86 -5.94 -9.56 2.43
N PRO A 87 -7.02 -10.38 2.55
CA PRO A 87 -7.16 -11.61 1.76
C PRO A 87 -7.37 -11.33 0.27
N GLN A 88 -7.91 -10.16 -0.09
CA GLN A 88 -8.04 -9.76 -1.49
C GLN A 88 -6.84 -8.95 -1.99
N GLY A 89 -5.96 -8.44 -1.11
CA GLY A 89 -4.80 -7.64 -1.54
C GLY A 89 -5.13 -6.18 -1.89
N ARG A 90 -6.32 -5.71 -1.49
CA ARG A 90 -6.82 -4.36 -1.78
C ARG A 90 -5.97 -3.30 -1.10
N LEU A 91 -5.52 -3.56 0.13
CA LEU A 91 -4.68 -2.63 0.87
C LEU A 91 -3.28 -2.55 0.23
N ARG A 92 -2.75 -3.68 -0.24
CA ARG A 92 -1.49 -3.71 -1.00
C ARG A 92 -1.60 -2.96 -2.33
N ALA A 93 -2.69 -3.14 -3.07
CA ALA A 93 -2.95 -2.41 -4.31
C ALA A 93 -3.00 -0.90 -4.06
N ALA A 94 -3.77 -0.45 -3.06
CA ALA A 94 -3.89 0.95 -2.70
C ALA A 94 -2.55 1.59 -2.27
N LEU A 95 -1.70 0.86 -1.54
CA LEU A 95 -0.36 1.33 -1.20
C LEU A 95 0.51 1.55 -2.46
N ARG A 96 0.44 0.66 -3.44
CA ARG A 96 1.16 0.81 -4.73
C ARG A 96 0.66 2.02 -5.51
N GLU A 97 -0.65 2.19 -5.60
CA GLU A 97 -1.24 3.36 -6.25
C GLU A 97 -0.83 4.66 -5.57
N ALA A 98 -0.85 4.69 -4.23
CA ALA A 98 -0.40 5.85 -3.47
C ALA A 98 1.07 6.18 -3.77
N LYS A 99 1.95 5.17 -3.80
CA LYS A 99 3.36 5.36 -4.19
C LYS A 99 3.49 5.98 -5.59
N GLN A 100 2.78 5.45 -6.59
CA GLN A 100 2.84 5.94 -7.97
C GLN A 100 2.35 7.40 -8.08
N LEU A 101 1.22 7.72 -7.44
CA LEU A 101 0.71 9.10 -7.40
C LEU A 101 1.68 10.07 -6.71
N ILE A 102 2.29 9.66 -5.61
CA ILE A 102 3.22 10.54 -4.86
C ILE A 102 4.55 10.72 -5.62
N GLU A 103 5.04 9.69 -6.29
CA GLU A 103 6.33 9.76 -6.99
C GLU A 103 6.23 10.39 -8.38
N VAL A 104 5.22 9.95 -9.14
CA VAL A 104 5.08 10.21 -10.58
C VAL A 104 3.90 11.15 -10.85
N GLY A 105 2.83 11.08 -10.06
CA GLY A 105 1.60 11.87 -10.27
C GLY A 105 0.52 11.12 -11.06
N GLU A 106 0.81 9.92 -11.52
CA GLU A 106 -0.11 9.08 -12.30
C GLU A 106 -0.09 7.63 -11.79
N VAL A 107 -1.15 6.88 -12.07
CA VAL A 107 -1.23 5.44 -11.75
C VAL A 107 -1.12 4.66 -13.05
N LEU A 108 -0.11 3.80 -13.14
CA LEU A 108 0.09 2.92 -14.28
C LEU A 108 -0.99 1.82 -14.25
N ARG A 109 -1.81 1.79 -15.29
CA ARG A 109 -2.79 0.74 -15.54
C ARG A 109 -2.32 -0.10 -16.71
N VAL A 110 -2.27 -1.41 -16.50
CA VAL A 110 -2.20 -2.34 -17.61
C VAL A 110 -3.64 -2.57 -18.05
N ASP A 111 -4.03 -1.92 -19.14
CA ASP A 111 -5.31 -2.22 -19.75
C ASP A 111 -5.28 -3.66 -20.29
N PRO A 112 -6.30 -4.48 -20.03
CA PRO A 112 -6.41 -5.75 -20.71
C PRO A 112 -6.49 -5.48 -22.20
N VAL A 113 -5.57 -6.06 -22.97
CA VAL A 113 -5.55 -5.92 -24.42
C VAL A 113 -6.21 -7.17 -25.03
N PRO A 114 -7.54 -7.22 -25.22
CA PRO A 114 -8.07 -8.13 -26.22
C PRO A 114 -7.72 -7.53 -27.59
N HIS A 115 -6.96 -8.24 -28.41
CA HIS A 115 -6.88 -7.86 -29.82
C HIS A 115 -8.30 -7.93 -30.42
N GLY A 116 -8.89 -6.76 -30.71
CA GLY A 116 -10.23 -6.62 -31.28
C GLY A 116 -11.40 -6.80 -30.29
N ARG A 117 -12.63 -6.74 -30.80
CA ARG A 117 -13.85 -7.03 -30.02
C ARG A 117 -14.00 -8.54 -29.84
N ARG A 118 -13.82 -9.04 -28.62
CA ARG A 118 -14.15 -10.42 -28.27
C ARG A 118 -15.68 -10.59 -28.27
N LYS A 119 -16.20 -11.70 -28.79
CA LYS A 119 -17.62 -12.05 -28.62
C LYS A 119 -17.95 -12.13 -27.12
N ALA A 120 -19.04 -11.49 -26.71
CA ALA A 120 -19.55 -11.58 -25.35
C ALA A 120 -20.02 -13.01 -25.09
N THR A 121 -19.15 -13.82 -24.49
CA THR A 121 -19.47 -15.18 -24.04
C THR A 121 -19.51 -15.22 -22.52
N PRO A 122 -20.35 -16.08 -21.92
CA PRO A 122 -20.36 -16.25 -20.46
C PRO A 122 -18.98 -16.56 -19.88
N THR A 123 -18.20 -17.39 -20.58
CA THR A 123 -16.81 -17.70 -20.19
C THR A 123 -15.88 -16.49 -20.32
N GLY A 124 -16.06 -15.64 -21.34
CA GLY A 124 -15.31 -14.40 -21.50
C GLY A 124 -15.55 -13.42 -20.36
N ALA A 125 -16.80 -13.29 -19.90
CA ALA A 125 -17.14 -12.45 -18.76
C ALA A 125 -16.43 -12.90 -17.46
N LEU A 126 -16.25 -14.21 -17.26
CA LEU A 126 -15.47 -14.72 -16.12
C LEU A 126 -13.99 -14.30 -16.20
N VAL A 127 -13.40 -14.37 -17.40
CA VAL A 127 -12.01 -13.91 -17.64
C VAL A 127 -11.89 -12.41 -17.40
N ASP A 128 -12.86 -11.61 -17.84
CA ASP A 128 -12.84 -10.16 -17.62
C ASP A 128 -12.91 -9.80 -16.12
N VAL A 129 -13.71 -10.53 -15.34
CA VAL A 129 -13.78 -10.34 -13.89
C VAL A 129 -12.46 -10.72 -13.21
N ALA A 130 -11.85 -11.85 -13.59
CA ALA A 130 -10.56 -12.26 -13.06
C ALA A 130 -9.46 -11.22 -13.40
N THR A 131 -9.47 -10.73 -14.64
CA THR A 131 -8.49 -9.74 -15.10
C THR A 131 -8.62 -8.41 -14.35
N LYS A 132 -9.84 -7.98 -13.98
CA LYS A 132 -10.04 -6.78 -13.18
C LYS A 132 -9.45 -6.88 -11.76
N ARG A 133 -9.35 -8.09 -11.20
CA ARG A 133 -8.83 -8.33 -9.83
C ARG A 133 -7.33 -8.60 -9.78
N SER A 134 -6.68 -8.86 -10.91
CA SER A 134 -5.26 -9.27 -10.97
C SER A 134 -4.31 -8.28 -10.29
N ASN A 135 -4.63 -6.99 -10.30
CA ASN A 135 -3.82 -5.94 -9.65
C ASN A 135 -3.73 -6.11 -8.12
N GLU A 136 -4.69 -6.82 -7.51
CA GLU A 136 -4.73 -7.03 -6.06
C GLU A 136 -3.83 -8.22 -5.61
N GLU A 137 -3.50 -9.13 -6.53
CA GLU A 137 -2.74 -10.35 -6.23
C GLU A 137 -1.21 -10.12 -6.13
N GLY A 138 -0.71 -8.96 -6.54
CA GLY A 138 0.73 -8.67 -6.52
C GLY A 138 1.34 -8.74 -5.10
N VAL A 139 2.51 -9.39 -4.98
CA VAL A 139 3.29 -9.49 -3.73
C VAL A 139 4.26 -8.29 -3.60
N LEU A 140 4.48 -7.78 -2.39
CA LEU A 140 5.40 -6.67 -2.08
C LEU A 140 6.80 -7.18 -1.72
#